data_AF-A2FZ30-F1
#
_entry.id   AF-A2FZ30-F1
#
_cell.length_a   1.000
_cell.length_b   1.000
_cell.length_c   1.000
_cell.angle_alpha   90.00
_cell.angle_beta   90.00
_cell.angle_gamma   90.00
#
_symmetry.space_group_name_H-M   'P 1'
#
loop_
_entity.id
_entity.type
_entity.pdbx_description
1 polymer ?
#
loop_
_entity_poly.entity_id
_entity_poly.type
_entity_poly.pdbx_seq_one_letter_code
_entity_poly.pdbx_strand_id
1 'polypeptide(L)'
;MISGDNTDVQIDVFVRPFGCETKQALTAIVQIDEATSRPIQSVMFINSKKIPKTAQSATTDDSRVFWSLVHETLHAIGISSILFPKFHPTTSNDPYSNSNTFRSGKRNFLITPNAHTFAINHYDRNTLSINGESFASGIELDTFPESTSSHPNIRRYL
;
A
#
# COMPACT_ATOMS: atom_id res chain seq x y z
N MET A 1 4.06 26.46 7.64
CA MET A 1 3.18 25.40 7.11
C MET A 1 2.70 25.88 5.77
N ILE A 2 3.08 25.22 4.68
CA ILE A 2 2.51 25.55 3.37
C ILE A 2 1.13 24.89 3.37
N SER A 3 0.08 25.64 3.72
CA SER A 3 -1.28 25.24 3.36
C SER A 3 -1.41 25.53 1.86
N GLY A 4 -1.27 24.50 1.03
CA GLY A 4 -1.66 24.61 -0.36
C GLY A 4 -3.18 24.58 -0.39
N ASP A 5 -3.83 25.72 -0.64
CA ASP A 5 -5.30 25.86 -0.72
C ASP A 5 -5.96 25.05 -1.86
N ASN A 6 -5.20 24.17 -2.54
CA ASN A 6 -5.65 23.28 -3.60
C ASN A 6 -4.70 22.07 -3.72
N THR A 7 -4.54 21.30 -2.64
CA THR A 7 -3.66 20.13 -2.59
C THR A 7 -4.33 19.00 -1.82
N ASP A 8 -4.46 17.82 -2.45
CA ASP A 8 -5.04 16.64 -1.81
C ASP A 8 -4.04 15.93 -0.89
N VAL A 9 -2.78 15.80 -1.34
CA VAL A 9 -1.69 15.13 -0.61
C VAL A 9 -0.37 15.85 -0.87
N GLN A 10 0.35 16.20 0.18
CA GLN A 10 1.74 16.66 0.10
C GLN A 10 2.71 15.50 0.35
N ILE A 11 3.69 15.30 -0.52
CA ILE A 11 4.75 14.31 -0.35
C ILE A 11 6.10 15.03 -0.27
N ASP A 12 6.69 15.06 0.92
CA ASP A 12 8.01 15.65 1.14
C ASP A 12 9.11 14.65 0.80
N VAL A 13 9.98 14.98 -0.16
CA VAL A 13 11.01 14.05 -0.66
C VAL A 13 12.40 14.46 -0.15
N PHE A 14 13.09 13.51 0.48
CA PHE A 14 14.43 13.70 1.01
C PHE A 14 15.40 12.65 0.47
N VAL A 15 16.59 13.09 0.07
CA VAL A 15 17.69 12.18 -0.32
C VAL A 15 18.63 12.01 0.86
N ARG A 16 18.86 10.77 1.30
CA ARG A 16 19.81 10.47 2.39
C ARG A 16 20.46 9.10 2.25
N PRO A 17 21.65 8.88 2.82
CA PRO A 17 22.21 7.53 2.92
C PRO A 17 21.39 6.68 3.91
N PHE A 18 21.18 5.41 3.57
CA PHE A 18 20.48 4.43 4.44
C PHE A 18 21.47 3.50 5.19
N GLY A 19 22.74 3.89 5.32
CA GLY A 19 23.76 3.04 5.94
C GLY A 19 24.03 1.79 5.10
N CYS A 20 23.81 0.60 5.68
CA CYS A 20 24.01 -0.70 5.04
C CYS A 20 22.75 -1.22 4.33
N GLU A 21 21.61 -0.53 4.46
CA GLU A 21 20.36 -0.97 3.84
C GLU A 21 20.39 -0.89 2.31
N THR A 22 19.78 -1.89 1.69
CA THR A 22 19.76 -2.04 0.23
C THR A 22 18.51 -1.47 -0.44
N LYS A 23 17.51 -1.09 0.36
CA LYS A 23 16.25 -0.45 -0.06
C LYS A 23 16.54 0.82 -0.90
N GLN A 24 15.78 1.00 -1.97
CA GLN A 24 15.90 2.11 -2.91
C GLN A 24 15.26 3.38 -2.33
N ALA A 25 14.11 3.22 -1.68
CA ALA A 25 13.36 4.29 -1.04
C ALA A 25 12.54 3.73 0.14
N LEU A 26 11.95 4.62 0.93
CA LEU A 26 11.05 4.32 2.05
C LEU A 26 10.09 5.50 2.23
N THR A 27 8.82 5.21 2.48
CA THR A 27 7.78 6.20 2.74
C THR A 27 7.10 6.00 4.07
N ALA A 28 6.71 7.10 4.70
CA ALA A 28 5.81 7.10 5.84
C ALA A 28 4.71 8.14 5.65
N ILE A 29 3.50 7.80 6.08
CA ILE A 29 2.38 8.75 6.18
C ILE A 29 2.57 9.48 7.51
N VAL A 30 2.68 10.81 7.46
CA VAL A 30 2.97 11.64 8.65
C VAL A 30 1.74 12.37 9.16
N GLN A 31 0.77 12.64 8.29
CA GLN A 31 -0.50 13.26 8.67
C GLN A 31 -1.65 12.66 7.87
N ILE A 32 -2.73 12.37 8.59
CA ILE A 32 -4.02 12.00 8.03
C ILE A 32 -5.05 13.08 8.38
N ASP A 33 -5.99 13.30 7.48
CA ASP A 33 -7.17 14.11 7.76
C ASP A 33 -8.05 13.41 8.80
N GLU A 34 -8.48 14.13 9.85
CA GLU A 34 -9.22 13.52 10.96
C GLU A 34 -10.64 13.11 10.56
N ALA A 35 -11.28 13.84 9.65
CA ALA A 35 -12.66 13.59 9.25
C ALA A 35 -12.78 12.41 8.30
N THR A 36 -11.84 12.27 7.37
CA THR A 36 -11.86 11.26 6.29
C THR A 36 -10.86 10.13 6.51
N SER A 37 -9.89 10.29 7.42
CA SER A 37 -8.75 9.37 7.57
C SER A 37 -7.88 9.20 6.33
N ARG A 38 -8.00 10.09 5.34
CA ARG A 38 -7.15 10.10 4.14
C ARG A 38 -5.77 10.67 4.46
N PRO A 39 -4.68 10.12 3.90
CA PRO A 39 -3.37 10.77 3.98
C PRO A 39 -3.42 12.16 3.38
N ILE A 40 -2.86 13.16 4.08
CA ILE A 40 -2.73 14.53 3.57
C ILE A 40 -1.28 14.99 3.55
N GLN A 41 -0.41 14.35 4.34
CA GLN A 41 1.02 14.56 4.28
C GLN A 41 1.77 13.24 4.47
N SER A 42 2.75 13.01 3.61
CA SER A 42 3.65 11.86 3.63
C SER A 42 5.09 12.32 3.42
N VAL A 43 6.04 11.52 3.88
CA VAL A 43 7.47 11.74 3.66
C VAL A 43 8.06 10.54 2.93
N MET A 44 8.84 10.81 1.88
CA MET A 44 9.58 9.80 1.12
C MET A 44 11.08 10.06 1.24
N PHE A 45 11.81 9.04 1.68
CA PHE A 45 13.26 9.03 1.69
C PHE A 45 13.78 8.21 0.50
N ILE A 46 14.72 8.77 -0.24
CA ILE A 46 15.41 8.10 -1.35
C ILE A 46 16.85 7.81 -0.93
N ASN A 47 17.27 6.56 -1.11
CA ASN A 47 18.63 6.13 -0.79
C ASN A 47 19.62 6.72 -1.79
N SER A 48 20.48 7.62 -1.32
CA SER A 48 21.45 8.32 -2.19
C SER A 48 22.40 7.37 -2.94
N LYS A 49 22.67 6.17 -2.39
CA LYS A 49 23.52 5.15 -3.03
C LYS A 49 22.85 4.43 -4.20
N LYS A 50 21.53 4.57 -4.34
CA LYS A 50 20.72 3.84 -5.32
C LYS A 50 20.20 4.73 -6.45
N ILE A 51 20.49 6.03 -6.42
CA ILE A 51 20.09 6.96 -7.48
C ILE A 51 20.81 6.54 -8.78
N PRO A 52 20.06 6.25 -9.86
CA PRO A 52 20.67 5.81 -11.11
C PRO A 52 21.39 6.97 -11.80
N LYS A 53 22.45 6.65 -12.56
CA LYS A 53 23.20 7.65 -13.34
C LYS A 53 22.41 8.18 -14.55
N THR A 54 21.42 7.43 -15.00
CA THR A 54 20.54 7.76 -16.12
C THR A 54 19.09 7.73 -15.64
N ALA A 55 18.25 8.56 -16.24
CA ALA A 55 16.81 8.51 -15.97
C ALA A 55 16.25 7.12 -16.28
N GLN A 56 15.31 6.66 -15.47
CA GLN A 56 14.62 5.39 -15.62
C GLN A 56 13.13 5.63 -15.83
N SER A 57 12.48 4.70 -16.53
CA SER A 57 11.04 4.65 -16.78
C SER A 57 10.50 3.24 -16.55
N ALA A 58 9.19 3.07 -16.68
CA ALA A 58 8.53 1.76 -16.66
C ALA A 58 9.06 0.77 -17.70
N THR A 59 9.71 1.26 -18.76
CA THR A 59 10.19 0.47 -19.90
C THR A 59 11.72 0.38 -19.99
N THR A 60 12.45 0.95 -19.02
CA THR A 60 13.92 0.84 -18.98
C THR A 60 14.35 -0.56 -18.53
N ASP A 61 15.43 -1.10 -19.11
CA ASP A 61 15.97 -2.43 -18.78
C ASP A 61 16.23 -2.61 -17.28
N ASP A 62 16.85 -1.61 -16.64
CA ASP A 62 16.88 -1.50 -15.17
C ASP A 62 15.86 -0.45 -14.73
N SER A 63 14.64 -0.88 -14.43
CA SER A 63 13.54 -0.03 -13.95
C SER A 63 13.31 -0.15 -12.44
N ARG A 64 14.25 -0.77 -11.71
CA ARG A 64 14.06 -1.10 -10.28
C ARG A 64 13.81 0.12 -9.41
N VAL A 65 14.55 1.21 -9.62
CA VAL A 65 14.37 2.44 -8.84
C VAL A 65 13.05 3.10 -9.22
N PHE A 66 12.73 3.17 -10.51
CA PHE A 66 11.45 3.70 -10.99
C PHE A 66 10.27 2.99 -10.30
N TRP A 67 10.21 1.65 -10.36
CA TRP A 67 9.12 0.88 -9.74
C TRP A 67 9.13 0.96 -8.21
N SER A 68 10.31 1.09 -7.59
CA SER A 68 10.38 1.33 -6.14
C SER A 68 9.74 2.68 -5.77
N LEU A 69 10.01 3.74 -6.53
CA LEU A 69 9.40 5.06 -6.27
C LEU A 69 7.89 5.05 -6.51
N VAL A 70 7.41 4.33 -7.53
CA VAL A 70 5.96 4.14 -7.74
C VAL A 70 5.34 3.39 -6.56
N HIS A 71 5.96 2.29 -6.12
CA HIS A 71 5.53 1.50 -4.96
C HIS A 71 5.44 2.36 -3.69
N GLU A 72 6.49 3.13 -3.41
CA GLU A 72 6.55 4.05 -2.27
C GLU A 72 5.50 5.18 -2.37
N THR A 73 5.20 5.65 -3.58
CA THR A 73 4.11 6.61 -3.82
C THR A 73 2.75 6.00 -3.49
N LEU A 74 2.51 4.71 -3.79
CA LEU A 74 1.27 4.03 -3.41
C LEU A 74 1.10 3.96 -1.87
N HIS A 75 2.19 3.76 -1.14
CA HIS A 75 2.18 3.87 0.31
C HIS A 75 1.87 5.30 0.76
N ALA A 76 2.46 6.32 0.13
CA ALA A 76 2.22 7.73 0.45
C ALA A 76 0.73 8.14 0.36
N ILE A 77 0.00 7.55 -0.59
CA ILE A 77 -1.41 7.86 -0.85
C ILE A 77 -2.39 6.90 -0.16
N GLY A 78 -1.89 5.96 0.64
CA GLY A 78 -2.73 5.25 1.62
C GLY A 78 -2.85 3.74 1.44
N ILE A 79 -2.05 3.11 0.57
CA ILE A 79 -1.93 1.65 0.59
C ILE A 79 -1.12 1.23 1.81
N SER A 80 -1.78 0.99 2.95
CA SER A 80 -1.11 0.59 4.19
C SER A 80 -2.06 -0.17 5.10
N SER A 81 -1.55 -1.18 5.80
CA SER A 81 -2.33 -1.97 6.74
C SER A 81 -2.93 -1.14 7.88
N ILE A 82 -2.33 -0.01 8.24
CA ILE A 82 -2.88 0.91 9.24
C ILE A 82 -4.14 1.64 8.77
N LEU A 83 -4.32 1.75 7.45
CA LEU A 83 -5.44 2.46 6.82
C LEU A 83 -6.51 1.52 6.27
N PHE A 84 -6.21 0.25 6.05
CA PHE A 84 -7.23 -0.71 5.58
C PHE A 84 -8.47 -0.75 6.48
N PRO A 85 -8.38 -0.77 7.82
CA PRO A 85 -9.57 -0.73 8.69
C PRO A 85 -10.41 0.55 8.51
N LYS A 86 -9.81 1.63 8.02
CA LYS A 86 -10.45 2.93 7.81
C LYS A 86 -10.94 3.13 6.37
N PHE A 87 -10.78 2.16 5.49
CA PHE A 87 -11.28 2.25 4.12
C PHE A 87 -12.79 2.58 4.12
N HIS A 88 -13.17 3.56 3.30
CA HIS A 88 -14.51 4.09 3.17
C HIS A 88 -14.82 4.40 1.68
N PRO A 89 -16.08 4.37 1.26
CA PRO A 89 -16.46 4.76 -0.10
C PRO A 89 -16.24 6.26 -0.35
N THR A 90 -16.25 6.71 -1.61
CA THR A 90 -16.01 8.13 -1.95
C THR A 90 -17.11 9.08 -1.46
N THR A 91 -18.30 8.55 -1.14
CA THR A 91 -19.50 9.31 -0.76
C THR A 91 -19.75 9.36 0.74
N SER A 92 -18.95 8.68 1.57
CA SER A 92 -19.06 8.68 3.03
C SER A 92 -17.67 8.70 3.64
N ASN A 93 -17.53 9.23 4.85
CA ASN A 93 -16.31 9.13 5.65
C ASN A 93 -16.36 7.97 6.65
N ASP A 94 -17.51 7.31 6.77
CA ASP A 94 -17.65 6.14 7.62
C ASP A 94 -16.97 4.93 6.99
N PRO A 95 -16.21 4.12 7.76
CA PRO A 95 -15.62 2.90 7.26
C PRO A 95 -16.66 2.01 6.57
N TYR A 96 -16.28 1.42 5.44
CA TYR A 96 -17.15 0.55 4.63
C TYR A 96 -17.70 -0.64 5.43
N SER A 97 -16.90 -1.17 6.36
CA SER A 97 -17.23 -2.31 7.20
C SER A 97 -16.45 -2.21 8.52
N ASN A 98 -16.97 -2.89 9.54
CA ASN A 98 -16.26 -3.09 10.82
C ASN A 98 -14.95 -3.88 10.64
N SER A 99 -14.80 -4.62 9.53
CA SER A 99 -13.53 -5.24 9.14
C SER A 99 -13.37 -5.25 7.63
N ASN A 100 -12.37 -4.53 7.14
CA ASN A 100 -11.95 -4.50 5.74
C ASN A 100 -10.83 -5.51 5.42
N THR A 101 -10.36 -6.22 6.45
CA THR A 101 -9.41 -7.33 6.33
C THR A 101 -9.99 -8.59 6.96
N PHE A 102 -9.56 -9.76 6.50
CA PHE A 102 -9.91 -11.04 7.11
C PHE A 102 -8.66 -11.83 7.43
N ARG A 103 -8.55 -12.32 8.67
CA ARG A 103 -7.42 -13.16 9.10
C ARG A 103 -7.89 -14.59 9.32
N SER A 104 -7.32 -15.53 8.58
CA SER A 104 -7.51 -16.96 8.82
C SER A 104 -6.16 -17.62 9.14
N GLY A 105 -5.97 -17.97 10.41
CA GLY A 105 -4.70 -18.46 10.95
C GLY A 105 -3.54 -17.48 10.74
N LYS A 106 -2.53 -17.89 9.96
CA LYS A 106 -1.37 -17.05 9.61
C LYS A 106 -1.58 -16.16 8.40
N ARG A 107 -2.69 -16.30 7.67
CA ARG A 107 -2.96 -15.59 6.42
C ARG A 107 -3.86 -14.39 6.71
N ASN A 108 -3.60 -13.29 6.01
CA ASN A 108 -4.39 -12.06 6.10
C ASN A 108 -4.85 -11.68 4.69
N PHE A 109 -6.06 -11.13 4.56
CA PHE A 109 -6.67 -10.81 3.27
C PHE A 109 -7.27 -9.42 3.31
N LEU A 110 -7.06 -8.62 2.27
CA LEU A 110 -7.79 -7.39 2.02
C LEU A 110 -9.10 -7.74 1.30
N ILE A 111 -10.24 -7.45 1.94
CA ILE A 111 -11.58 -7.87 1.48
C ILE A 111 -12.49 -6.66 1.18
N THR A 112 -11.90 -5.50 0.86
CA THR A 112 -12.64 -4.33 0.37
C THR A 112 -13.35 -4.66 -0.95
N PRO A 113 -14.40 -3.93 -1.36
CA PRO A 113 -15.18 -4.25 -2.55
C PRO A 113 -14.32 -4.45 -3.80
N ASN A 114 -13.38 -3.55 -4.06
CA ASN A 114 -12.50 -3.62 -5.23
C ASN A 114 -11.48 -4.76 -5.11
N ALA A 115 -10.94 -5.03 -3.91
CA ALA A 115 -10.05 -6.16 -3.70
C ALA A 115 -10.79 -7.50 -3.91
N HIS A 116 -12.06 -7.56 -3.50
CA HIS A 116 -12.93 -8.70 -3.71
C HIS A 116 -13.26 -8.91 -5.20
N THR A 117 -13.64 -7.85 -5.92
CA THR A 117 -13.84 -7.91 -7.38
C THR A 117 -12.59 -8.36 -8.12
N PHE A 118 -11.42 -7.82 -7.75
CA PHE A 118 -10.15 -8.28 -8.29
C PHE A 118 -9.93 -9.76 -8.02
N ALA A 119 -10.16 -10.23 -6.79
CA ALA A 119 -9.96 -11.61 -6.41
C ALA A 119 -10.91 -12.58 -7.15
N ILE A 120 -12.15 -12.19 -7.41
CA ILE A 120 -13.08 -12.98 -8.25
C ILE A 120 -12.50 -13.12 -9.65
N ASN A 121 -12.11 -12.01 -10.28
CA ASN A 121 -11.62 -12.01 -11.66
C ASN A 121 -10.28 -12.75 -11.82
N HIS A 122 -9.42 -12.68 -10.81
CA HIS A 122 -8.08 -13.24 -10.87
C HIS A 122 -8.02 -14.70 -10.40
N TYR A 123 -8.84 -15.11 -9.43
CA TYR A 123 -8.84 -16.47 -8.87
C TYR A 123 -10.07 -17.32 -9.23
N ASP A 124 -11.05 -16.75 -9.93
CA ASP A 124 -12.34 -17.37 -10.28
C ASP A 124 -13.09 -17.93 -9.05
N ARG A 125 -13.09 -17.16 -7.95
CA ARG A 125 -13.71 -17.55 -6.68
C ARG A 125 -14.37 -16.38 -5.97
N ASN A 126 -15.66 -16.53 -5.66
CA ASN A 126 -16.39 -15.57 -4.84
C ASN A 126 -16.06 -15.68 -3.34
N THR A 127 -15.87 -16.89 -2.84
CA THR A 127 -15.57 -17.12 -1.41
C THR A 127 -14.35 -18.01 -1.24
N LEU A 128 -13.61 -17.78 -0.16
CA LEU A 128 -12.55 -18.67 0.30
C LEU A 128 -13.03 -19.41 1.54
N SER A 129 -12.70 -20.69 1.63
CA SER A 129 -12.86 -21.51 2.83
C SER A 129 -11.50 -21.97 3.31
N ILE A 130 -11.04 -21.47 4.46
CA ILE A 130 -9.72 -21.77 5.03
C ILE A 130 -9.95 -22.11 6.51
N ASN A 131 -9.38 -23.24 6.98
CA ASN A 131 -9.51 -23.70 8.36
C ASN A 131 -10.98 -23.83 8.86
N GLY A 132 -11.92 -24.10 7.95
CA GLY A 132 -13.36 -24.20 8.27
C GLY A 132 -14.11 -22.87 8.30
N GLU A 133 -13.43 -21.74 8.12
CA GLU A 133 -14.04 -20.42 8.03
C GLU A 133 -14.28 -20.05 6.57
N SER A 134 -15.50 -19.60 6.24
CA SER A 134 -15.85 -19.11 4.91
C SER A 134 -15.99 -17.58 4.92
N PHE A 135 -15.35 -16.91 3.97
CA PHE A 135 -15.35 -15.45 3.86
C PHE A 135 -15.23 -15.00 2.40
N ALA A 136 -15.54 -13.72 2.14
CA ALA A 136 -15.41 -13.14 0.81
C ALA A 136 -13.96 -13.23 0.31
N SER A 137 -13.77 -13.65 -0.94
CA SER A 137 -12.43 -13.66 -1.55
C SER A 137 -11.80 -12.28 -1.53
N GLY A 138 -10.49 -12.21 -1.40
CA GLY A 138 -9.75 -10.94 -1.37
C GLY A 138 -8.30 -11.12 -1.78
N ILE A 139 -7.54 -10.03 -1.71
CA ILE A 139 -6.10 -10.04 -1.97
C ILE A 139 -5.39 -10.59 -0.73
N GLU A 140 -4.69 -11.71 -0.87
CA GLU A 140 -3.85 -12.20 0.23
C GLU A 140 -2.71 -11.21 0.46
N LEU A 141 -2.58 -10.75 1.70
CA LEU A 141 -1.53 -9.83 2.14
C LEU A 141 -0.31 -10.62 2.62
N ASP A 142 0.85 -10.00 2.51
CA ASP A 142 2.09 -10.58 3.01
C ASP A 142 2.10 -10.65 4.55
N THR A 143 2.94 -11.54 5.05
CA THR A 143 3.06 -11.83 6.49
C THR A 143 4.47 -11.55 7.00
N PHE A 144 5.27 -10.80 6.23
CA PHE A 144 6.62 -10.47 6.64
C PHE A 144 6.58 -9.40 7.75
N PRO A 145 7.40 -9.55 8.81
CA PRO A 145 7.43 -8.58 9.90
C PRO A 145 7.73 -7.15 9.42
N GLU A 146 8.57 -6.99 8.40
CA GLU A 146 8.98 -5.67 7.89
C GLU A 146 7.89 -4.94 7.10
N SER A 147 6.91 -5.66 6.54
CA SER A 147 5.86 -5.09 5.70
C SER A 147 4.52 -4.96 6.39
N THR A 148 4.31 -5.66 7.50
CA THR A 148 3.13 -5.55 8.37
C THR A 148 1.80 -5.72 7.62
N SER A 149 1.76 -6.60 6.60
CA SER A 149 0.58 -6.81 5.74
C SER A 149 0.17 -5.59 4.90
N SER A 150 1.12 -4.74 4.52
CA SER A 150 0.89 -3.62 3.61
C SER A 150 1.14 -3.95 2.13
N HIS A 151 1.55 -5.18 1.80
CA HIS A 151 1.75 -5.62 0.41
C HIS A 151 0.91 -6.85 0.07
N PRO A 152 0.58 -7.06 -1.22
CA PRO A 152 0.10 -8.34 -1.69
C PRO A 152 1.14 -9.45 -1.46
N ASN A 153 0.67 -10.65 -1.16
CA ASN A 153 1.54 -11.82 -1.03
C ASN A 153 2.10 -12.21 -2.39
N ILE A 154 3.40 -11.96 -2.58
CA ILE A 154 4.08 -12.12 -3.87
C ILE A 154 3.92 -13.50 -4.51
N ARG A 155 3.78 -14.58 -3.71
CA ARG A 155 3.61 -15.95 -4.21
C ARG A 155 2.32 -16.17 -4.99
N ARG A 156 1.40 -15.20 -4.95
CA ARG A 156 0.13 -15.25 -5.66
C ARG A 156 0.14 -14.51 -7.01
N TYR A 157 1.24 -13.83 -7.33
CA TYR A 157 1.31 -12.88 -8.46
C TYR A 157 2.57 -13.02 -9.32
N LEU A 158 3.40 -14.03 -9.03
CA LEU A 158 4.51 -14.51 -9.86
C LEU A 158 4.11 -15.85 -10.48
#